data_AF-A0A8B6H3N2-F1
#
_entry.id   AF-A0A8B6H3N2-F1
#
_cell.length_a   1.000
_cell.length_b   1.000
_cell.length_c   1.000
_cell.angle_alpha   90.00
_cell.angle_beta   90.00
_cell.angle_gamma   90.00
#
_symmetry.space_group_name_H-M   'P 1'
#
loop_
_entity.id
_entity.type
_entity.pdbx_description
1 polymer ?
#
loop_
_entity_poly.entity_id
_entity_poly.type
_entity_poly.pdbx_seq_one_letter_code
_entity_poly.pdbx_strand_id
1 'polypeptide(L)'
;MKLDLCLQLRLFERDSLEVNKMKLDLCLQLRLFERDSLEVNKMKLDLCLQLRLFERDSLEVNKMKLDLCLQLRLFERDSLEVNKMKLDLCLQLRLFERDSLEVSSQLELWAEELQHQELGNEGSKAEQLLQAHNESVLLMQNCTFEVLQRGQDLIQVFENSGIQLMADSQDLIFLQVFENSGIQLMADSQDLIFLQVFENSGIQLMADSQCEAQSRIQALLEYLHEREMDLEAIAESKRERLEQLVQLRNFEVEARQVIYWIDHGKSMLISCFTCPNSLMEAESLKKEHEQFMHAIEKTNISMAQVTQRAENMIQAHHFNSDLIRAIAENVTFAWQQLMYHTEERHKLVMASMNWYKTAEQVWSVLESLDADYKRDEDWCSTERANTGDKANYLLQLINKHNEQKEAFLKACTLARRTAESFLKYVNRNLHTFGSQIKFRSPEKHVKGEEEENKISFVEKNIIKYKIRRCGYIAGKDPESIFLSFSTTI
;
A
#
# COMPACT_ATOMS: atom_id res chain seq x y z
N MET A 1 -52.04 -47.43 33.37
CA MET A 1 -52.64 -46.25 32.71
C MET A 1 -51.80 -45.85 31.50
N LYS A 2 -52.42 -45.59 30.35
CA LYS A 2 -51.75 -45.00 29.17
C LYS A 2 -52.47 -43.70 28.80
N LEU A 3 -51.75 -42.58 28.73
CA LEU A 3 -52.28 -41.33 28.18
C LEU A 3 -51.32 -40.81 27.12
N ASP A 4 -51.86 -40.47 25.96
CA ASP A 4 -51.03 -40.05 24.82
C ASP A 4 -50.69 -38.54 24.89
N LEU A 5 -51.57 -37.71 25.48
CA LEU A 5 -51.34 -36.28 25.67
C LEU A 5 -51.98 -35.80 26.99
N CYS A 6 -51.20 -35.21 27.90
CA CYS A 6 -51.70 -34.70 29.17
C CYS A 6 -51.03 -33.38 29.56
N LEU A 7 -51.74 -32.25 29.53
CA LEU A 7 -51.17 -30.97 29.95
C LEU A 7 -50.80 -30.97 31.44
N GLN A 8 -51.70 -31.50 32.29
CA GLN A 8 -51.43 -31.68 33.71
C GLN A 8 -52.17 -32.89 34.26
N LEU A 9 -51.43 -33.82 34.87
CA LEU A 9 -52.01 -34.95 35.59
C LEU A 9 -51.72 -34.76 37.09
N ARG A 10 -52.75 -34.85 37.93
CA ARG A 10 -52.60 -34.88 39.39
C ARG A 10 -53.24 -36.15 39.92
N LEU A 11 -52.45 -37.01 40.56
CA LEU A 11 -52.97 -38.12 41.35
C LEU A 11 -52.79 -37.78 42.83
N PHE A 12 -53.84 -37.97 43.61
CA PHE A 12 -53.85 -37.71 45.04
C PHE A 12 -54.51 -38.89 45.74
N GLU A 13 -53.71 -39.65 46.49
CA GLU A 13 -54.17 -40.77 47.30
C GLU A 13 -53.86 -40.49 48.77
N ARG A 14 -54.74 -40.94 49.67
CA ARG A 14 -54.58 -40.72 51.12
C ARG A 14 -53.83 -41.84 51.84
N ASP A 15 -53.82 -43.03 51.24
CA ASP A 15 -53.17 -44.25 51.71
C ASP A 15 -52.15 -44.70 50.63
N SER A 16 -51.42 -45.80 50.87
CA SER A 16 -50.40 -46.36 49.95
C SER A 16 -50.88 -46.49 48.49
N LEU A 17 -50.17 -45.89 47.53
CA LEU A 17 -50.50 -45.96 46.10
C LEU A 17 -49.53 -46.88 45.33
N GLU A 18 -50.04 -48.01 44.85
CA GLU A 18 -49.28 -48.90 43.95
C GLU A 18 -49.58 -48.61 42.48
N VAL A 19 -48.62 -48.04 41.74
CA VAL A 19 -48.72 -47.81 40.30
C VAL A 19 -47.98 -48.89 39.53
N ASN A 20 -48.72 -49.92 39.12
CA ASN A 20 -48.12 -51.08 38.44
C ASN A 20 -47.53 -50.79 37.05
N LYS A 21 -48.24 -49.99 36.23
CA LYS A 21 -47.79 -49.53 34.90
C LYS A 21 -48.40 -48.17 34.55
N MET A 22 -47.57 -47.17 34.32
CA MET A 22 -47.98 -45.86 33.78
C MET A 22 -47.16 -45.53 32.53
N LYS A 23 -47.83 -45.22 31.41
CA LYS A 23 -47.20 -44.73 30.18
C LYS A 23 -47.81 -43.38 29.81
N LEU A 24 -46.96 -42.37 29.65
CA LEU A 24 -47.35 -41.00 29.32
C LEU A 24 -46.49 -40.55 28.14
N ASP A 25 -47.12 -40.38 26.97
CA ASP A 25 -46.37 -40.09 25.74
C ASP A 25 -46.03 -38.57 25.69
N LEU A 26 -46.92 -37.69 26.16
CA LEU A 26 -46.61 -36.27 26.38
C LEU A 26 -47.26 -35.76 27.67
N CYS A 27 -46.48 -35.26 28.62
CA CYS A 27 -47.02 -34.64 29.84
C CYS A 27 -46.31 -33.34 30.26
N LEU A 28 -46.95 -32.17 30.16
CA LEU A 28 -46.26 -30.91 30.55
C LEU A 28 -46.03 -30.84 32.07
N GLN A 29 -47.00 -31.30 32.88
CA GLN A 29 -46.86 -31.30 34.33
C GLN A 29 -47.52 -32.51 35.01
N LEU A 30 -46.72 -33.47 35.47
CA LEU A 30 -47.23 -34.56 36.30
C LEU A 30 -46.99 -34.25 37.78
N ARG A 31 -48.03 -34.39 38.61
CA ARG A 31 -47.93 -34.33 40.07
C ARG A 31 -48.51 -35.59 40.71
N LEU A 32 -47.68 -36.40 41.33
CA LEU A 32 -48.14 -37.47 42.22
C LEU A 32 -48.02 -36.95 43.65
N PHE A 33 -49.12 -36.96 44.39
CA PHE A 33 -49.17 -36.56 45.79
C PHE A 33 -49.61 -37.75 46.62
N GLU A 34 -48.75 -38.16 47.54
CA GLU A 34 -49.06 -39.19 48.51
C GLU A 34 -48.66 -38.79 49.92
N ARG A 35 -49.33 -39.40 50.90
CA ARG A 35 -49.12 -39.13 52.32
C ARG A 35 -48.24 -40.15 53.02
N ASP A 36 -48.24 -41.40 52.54
CA ASP A 36 -47.58 -42.55 53.17
C ASP A 36 -46.48 -43.16 52.25
N SER A 37 -46.77 -44.19 51.42
CA SER A 37 -45.76 -44.94 50.64
C SER A 37 -46.11 -45.16 49.15
N LEU A 38 -45.34 -44.55 48.24
CA LEU A 38 -45.54 -44.62 46.78
C LEU A 38 -44.66 -45.69 46.13
N GLU A 39 -45.29 -46.76 45.64
CA GLU A 39 -44.61 -47.79 44.86
C GLU A 39 -44.95 -47.68 43.36
N VAL A 40 -43.97 -47.32 42.54
CA VAL A 40 -44.14 -47.25 41.08
C VAL A 40 -43.32 -48.34 40.40
N ASN A 41 -44.00 -49.43 40.01
CA ASN A 41 -43.33 -50.61 39.46
C ASN A 41 -42.79 -50.41 38.05
N LYS A 42 -43.54 -49.71 37.18
CA LYS A 42 -43.11 -49.38 35.80
C LYS A 42 -43.72 -48.05 35.35
N MET A 43 -42.85 -47.07 35.08
CA MET A 43 -43.24 -45.78 34.52
C MET A 43 -42.47 -45.48 33.24
N LYS A 44 -43.17 -45.08 32.18
CA LYS A 44 -42.57 -44.62 30.92
C LYS A 44 -43.11 -43.23 30.58
N LEU A 45 -42.21 -42.25 30.48
CA LEU A 45 -42.47 -40.86 30.15
C LEU A 45 -41.69 -40.49 28.89
N ASP A 46 -42.39 -40.34 27.77
CA ASP A 46 -41.74 -40.08 26.48
C ASP A 46 -41.39 -38.57 26.35
N LEU A 47 -42.20 -37.65 26.90
CA LEU A 47 -41.84 -36.22 26.98
C LEU A 47 -42.49 -35.55 28.22
N CYS A 48 -41.69 -35.00 29.15
CA CYS A 48 -42.23 -34.29 30.31
C CYS A 48 -41.50 -32.98 30.66
N LEU A 49 -42.20 -31.84 30.58
CA LEU A 49 -41.56 -30.55 30.92
C LEU A 49 -41.30 -30.39 32.42
N GLN A 50 -42.21 -30.89 33.27
CA GLN A 50 -42.07 -30.78 34.72
C GLN A 50 -42.72 -31.96 35.46
N LEU A 51 -41.88 -32.82 36.05
CA LEU A 51 -42.34 -33.90 36.93
C LEU A 51 -42.22 -33.49 38.40
N ARG A 52 -43.30 -33.65 39.18
CA ARG A 52 -43.30 -33.51 40.63
C ARG A 52 -43.79 -34.80 41.28
N LEU A 53 -42.92 -35.45 42.03
CA LEU A 53 -43.29 -36.55 42.91
C LEU A 53 -43.23 -36.02 44.33
N PHE A 54 -44.33 -36.13 45.07
CA PHE A 54 -44.45 -35.66 46.43
C PHE A 54 -44.78 -36.85 47.32
N GLU A 55 -43.88 -37.12 48.25
CA GLU A 55 -44.01 -38.17 49.23
C GLU A 55 -43.46 -37.71 50.57
N ARG A 56 -43.95 -38.32 51.65
CA ARG A 56 -43.62 -37.93 53.02
C ARG A 56 -42.66 -38.90 53.70
N ASP A 57 -42.70 -40.19 53.35
CA ASP A 57 -41.98 -41.24 54.09
C ASP A 57 -40.98 -42.06 53.23
N SER A 58 -41.36 -42.81 52.19
CA SER A 58 -40.39 -43.67 51.45
C SER A 58 -40.74 -43.97 49.97
N LEU A 59 -40.02 -43.31 49.04
CA LEU A 59 -40.24 -43.48 47.59
C LEU A 59 -39.50 -44.68 47.00
N GLU A 60 -40.22 -45.68 46.50
CA GLU A 60 -39.64 -46.80 45.74
C GLU A 60 -40.12 -46.80 44.28
N VAL A 61 -39.24 -46.33 43.38
CA VAL A 61 -39.48 -46.37 41.92
C VAL A 61 -38.62 -47.46 41.30
N ASN A 62 -39.21 -48.64 41.13
CA ASN A 62 -38.49 -49.83 40.69
C ASN A 62 -37.96 -49.75 39.26
N LYS A 63 -38.72 -49.15 38.32
CA LYS A 63 -38.32 -48.96 36.91
C LYS A 63 -38.93 -47.70 36.30
N MET A 64 -38.10 -46.74 35.92
CA MET A 64 -38.50 -45.50 35.26
C MET A 64 -37.77 -45.35 33.92
N LYS A 65 -38.48 -45.02 32.85
CA LYS A 65 -37.90 -44.59 31.56
C LYS A 65 -38.27 -43.14 31.30
N LEU A 66 -37.26 -42.27 31.12
CA LEU A 66 -37.39 -40.84 30.84
C LEU A 66 -36.67 -40.55 29.53
N ASP A 67 -37.41 -40.29 28.46
CA ASP A 67 -36.81 -40.03 27.15
C ASP A 67 -36.41 -38.54 26.99
N LEU A 68 -37.15 -37.60 27.61
CA LEU A 68 -36.73 -36.18 27.75
C LEU A 68 -37.49 -35.48 28.90
N CYS A 69 -36.76 -35.01 29.93
CA CYS A 69 -37.34 -34.19 31.01
C CYS A 69 -36.52 -32.94 31.30
N LEU A 70 -37.14 -31.76 31.14
CA LEU A 70 -36.49 -30.48 31.39
C LEU A 70 -36.45 -30.09 32.87
N GLN A 71 -37.27 -30.72 33.73
CA GLN A 71 -37.29 -30.42 35.16
C GLN A 71 -37.89 -31.57 36.00
N LEU A 72 -37.03 -32.26 36.76
CA LEU A 72 -37.41 -33.26 37.77
C LEU A 72 -37.42 -32.63 39.17
N ARG A 73 -38.48 -32.89 39.97
CA ARG A 73 -38.52 -32.59 41.42
C ARG A 73 -39.03 -33.80 42.20
N LEU A 74 -38.12 -34.46 42.91
CA LEU A 74 -38.43 -35.37 44.03
C LEU A 74 -38.61 -34.53 45.32
N PHE A 75 -39.02 -35.06 46.47
CA PHE A 75 -39.11 -34.26 47.70
C PHE A 75 -38.58 -35.05 48.92
N GLU A 76 -37.30 -34.85 49.25
CA GLU A 76 -36.73 -35.01 50.61
C GLU A 76 -35.97 -33.71 50.94
N ARG A 77 -36.35 -33.06 52.04
CA ARG A 77 -36.34 -31.59 52.15
C ARG A 77 -34.96 -30.90 52.12
N ASP A 78 -33.88 -31.58 52.53
CA ASP A 78 -32.53 -31.00 52.58
C ASP A 78 -31.56 -31.60 51.52
N SER A 79 -31.83 -32.82 51.05
CA SER A 79 -31.07 -33.49 49.97
C SER A 79 -31.42 -32.91 48.59
N LEU A 80 -32.62 -32.33 48.43
CA LEU A 80 -33.15 -31.93 47.13
C LEU A 80 -32.56 -30.65 46.53
N GLU A 81 -32.27 -29.62 47.34
CA GLU A 81 -31.71 -28.37 46.81
C GLU A 81 -30.31 -28.61 46.23
N VAL A 82 -29.52 -29.44 46.92
CA VAL A 82 -28.22 -29.92 46.45
C VAL A 82 -28.36 -30.74 45.18
N ASN A 83 -29.33 -31.66 45.10
CA ASN A 83 -29.54 -32.49 43.90
C ASN A 83 -30.04 -31.69 42.69
N LYS A 84 -30.86 -30.67 42.90
CA LYS A 84 -31.29 -29.76 41.83
C LYS A 84 -30.11 -28.93 41.32
N MET A 85 -29.30 -28.39 42.22
CA MET A 85 -28.10 -27.62 41.84
C MET A 85 -27.08 -28.49 41.10
N LYS A 86 -26.88 -29.74 41.54
CA LYS A 86 -26.07 -30.75 40.82
C LYS A 86 -26.59 -31.01 39.41
N LEU A 87 -27.90 -31.17 39.24
CA LEU A 87 -28.52 -31.39 37.92
C LEU A 87 -28.36 -30.17 37.01
N ASP A 88 -28.59 -28.97 37.53
CA ASP A 88 -28.44 -27.71 36.79
C ASP A 88 -26.97 -27.52 36.34
N LEU A 89 -25.99 -27.78 37.21
CA LEU A 89 -24.55 -27.76 36.89
C LEU A 89 -24.16 -28.83 35.87
N CYS A 90 -24.70 -30.04 36.00
CA CYS A 90 -24.45 -31.11 35.03
C CYS A 90 -24.98 -30.75 33.64
N LEU A 91 -26.15 -30.13 33.55
CA LEU A 91 -26.70 -29.65 32.28
C LEU A 91 -25.84 -28.53 31.68
N GLN A 92 -25.40 -27.57 32.49
CA GLN A 92 -24.51 -26.50 32.05
C GLN A 92 -23.17 -27.04 31.53
N LEU A 93 -22.59 -28.03 32.22
CA LEU A 93 -21.39 -28.73 31.76
C LEU A 93 -21.61 -29.38 30.40
N ARG A 94 -22.70 -30.13 30.22
CA ARG A 94 -23.00 -30.78 28.92
C ARG A 94 -23.21 -29.78 27.79
N LEU A 95 -23.88 -28.66 28.06
CA LEU A 95 -24.05 -27.59 27.07
C LEU A 95 -22.71 -26.96 26.70
N PHE A 96 -21.85 -26.70 27.69
CA PHE A 96 -20.50 -26.19 27.45
C PHE A 96 -19.65 -27.17 26.66
N GLU A 97 -19.68 -28.47 26.97
CA GLU A 97 -18.96 -29.50 26.22
C GLU A 97 -19.41 -29.53 24.74
N ARG A 98 -20.72 -29.47 24.49
CA ARG A 98 -21.27 -29.39 23.13
C ARG A 98 -20.82 -28.12 22.40
N ASP A 99 -20.98 -26.95 23.04
CA ASP A 99 -20.63 -25.66 22.45
C ASP A 99 -19.11 -25.59 22.15
N SER A 100 -18.28 -26.18 23.01
CA SER A 100 -16.83 -26.30 22.82
C SER A 100 -16.47 -27.14 21.59
N LEU A 101 -17.14 -28.27 21.39
CA LEU A 101 -16.92 -29.10 20.19
C LEU A 101 -17.35 -28.37 18.92
N GLU A 102 -18.49 -27.67 18.96
CA GLU A 102 -19.00 -26.92 17.82
C GLU A 102 -18.02 -25.81 17.42
N VAL A 103 -17.54 -25.01 18.39
CA VAL A 103 -16.53 -23.97 18.12
C VAL A 103 -15.21 -24.58 17.67
N SER A 104 -14.74 -25.68 18.26
CA SER A 104 -13.53 -26.35 17.79
C SER A 104 -13.63 -26.76 16.31
N SER A 105 -14.78 -27.28 15.88
CA SER A 105 -14.99 -27.63 14.47
C SER A 105 -15.04 -26.40 13.57
N GLN A 106 -15.64 -25.30 14.04
CA GLN A 106 -15.63 -24.02 13.31
C GLN A 106 -14.22 -23.44 13.17
N LEU A 107 -13.39 -23.49 14.22
CA LEU A 107 -12.00 -23.04 14.18
C LEU A 107 -11.19 -23.77 13.10
N GLU A 108 -11.37 -25.09 12.97
CA GLU A 108 -10.72 -25.89 11.93
C GLU A 108 -11.19 -25.47 10.52
N LEU A 109 -12.50 -25.31 10.32
CA LEU A 109 -13.06 -24.86 9.04
C LEU A 109 -12.58 -23.45 8.66
N TRP A 110 -12.52 -22.53 9.62
CA TRP A 110 -12.00 -21.18 9.40
C TRP A 110 -10.51 -21.19 9.10
N ALA A 111 -9.73 -22.04 9.76
CA ALA A 111 -8.32 -22.21 9.45
C ALA A 111 -8.11 -22.66 8.00
N GLU A 112 -8.88 -23.64 7.54
CA GLU A 112 -8.87 -24.11 6.14
C GLU A 112 -9.30 -23.00 5.17
N GLU A 113 -10.40 -22.28 5.46
CA GLU A 113 -10.88 -21.18 4.62
C GLU A 113 -9.84 -20.05 4.51
N LEU A 114 -9.19 -19.70 5.63
CA LEU A 114 -8.16 -18.68 5.64
C LEU A 114 -6.95 -19.09 4.79
N GLN A 115 -6.53 -20.35 4.86
CA GLN A 115 -5.40 -20.88 4.08
C GLN A 115 -5.72 -21.04 2.59
N HIS A 116 -6.96 -21.41 2.22
CA HIS A 116 -7.34 -21.72 0.84
C HIS A 116 -7.89 -20.55 0.02
N GLN A 117 -8.21 -19.42 0.64
CA GLN A 117 -8.69 -18.26 -0.09
C GLN A 117 -7.60 -17.66 -0.99
N GLU A 118 -7.74 -17.86 -2.31
CA GLU A 118 -6.81 -17.32 -3.29
C GLU A 118 -6.80 -15.79 -3.27
N LEU A 119 -5.61 -15.22 -3.10
CA LEU A 119 -5.37 -13.79 -3.23
C LEU A 119 -5.44 -13.43 -4.72
N GLY A 120 -6.64 -13.03 -5.19
CA GLY A 120 -6.87 -12.66 -6.57
C GLY A 120 -5.90 -11.57 -7.06
N ASN A 121 -5.47 -11.67 -8.33
CA ASN A 121 -4.53 -10.72 -8.95
C ASN A 121 -5.12 -9.32 -9.22
N GLU A 122 -6.43 -9.11 -9.03
CA GLU A 122 -7.11 -7.83 -9.27
C GLU A 122 -6.85 -6.83 -8.12
N GLY A 123 -5.85 -5.98 -8.31
CA GLY A 123 -5.37 -5.02 -7.31
C GLY A 123 -6.38 -3.97 -6.82
N SER A 124 -7.48 -3.71 -7.53
CA SER A 124 -8.48 -2.71 -7.10
C SER A 124 -9.31 -3.15 -5.89
N LYS A 125 -9.16 -4.41 -5.46
CA LYS A 125 -9.92 -4.99 -4.34
C LYS A 125 -9.03 -5.35 -3.15
N ALA A 126 -7.73 -5.07 -3.17
CA ALA A 126 -6.81 -5.48 -2.09
C ALA A 126 -7.21 -4.89 -0.71
N GLU A 127 -7.60 -3.62 -0.67
CA GLU A 127 -8.10 -2.97 0.56
C GLU A 127 -9.44 -3.57 1.02
N GLN A 128 -10.33 -3.90 0.07
CA GLN A 128 -11.60 -4.55 0.39
C GLN A 128 -11.40 -5.96 0.95
N LEU A 129 -10.44 -6.71 0.41
CA LEU A 129 -10.08 -8.04 0.91
C LEU A 129 -9.48 -7.97 2.32
N LEU A 130 -8.60 -7.00 2.59
CA LEU A 130 -8.07 -6.75 3.93
C LEU A 130 -9.17 -6.37 4.92
N GLN A 131 -10.10 -5.51 4.52
CA GLN A 131 -11.24 -5.13 5.36
C GLN A 131 -12.14 -6.33 5.67
N ALA A 132 -12.54 -7.08 4.63
CA ALA A 132 -13.38 -8.26 4.80
C ALA A 132 -12.71 -9.34 5.66
N HIS A 133 -11.39 -9.50 5.53
CA HIS A 133 -10.61 -10.38 6.39
C HIS A 133 -10.65 -9.93 7.85
N ASN A 134 -10.40 -8.66 8.15
CA ASN A 134 -10.45 -8.12 9.51
C ASN A 134 -11.86 -8.27 10.15
N GLU A 135 -12.91 -8.03 9.36
CA GLU A 135 -14.30 -8.24 9.81
C GLU A 135 -14.57 -9.72 10.12
N SER A 136 -14.08 -10.62 9.26
CA SER A 136 -14.22 -12.06 9.44
C SER A 136 -13.47 -12.57 10.68
N VAL A 137 -12.22 -12.17 10.87
CA VAL A 137 -11.41 -12.53 12.06
C VAL A 137 -12.06 -12.01 13.34
N LEU A 138 -12.61 -10.79 13.34
CA LEU A 138 -13.32 -10.25 14.49
C LEU A 138 -14.56 -11.09 14.85
N LEU A 139 -15.31 -11.58 13.85
CA LEU A 139 -16.43 -12.49 14.09
C LEU A 139 -15.96 -13.82 14.70
N MET A 140 -14.90 -14.41 14.16
CA MET A 140 -14.31 -15.65 14.68
C MET A 140 -13.86 -15.50 16.14
N GLN A 141 -13.18 -14.39 16.46
CA GLN A 141 -12.75 -14.06 17.83
C GLN A 141 -13.94 -13.90 18.78
N ASN A 142 -14.99 -13.17 18.37
CA ASN A 142 -16.18 -12.99 19.20
C ASN A 142 -16.90 -14.33 19.49
N CYS A 143 -17.09 -15.18 18.47
CA CYS A 143 -17.72 -16.49 18.64
C CYS A 143 -16.92 -17.40 19.59
N THR A 144 -15.59 -17.38 19.47
CA THR A 144 -14.70 -18.19 20.31
C THR A 144 -14.66 -17.67 21.75
N PHE A 145 -14.57 -16.34 21.91
CA PHE A 145 -14.59 -15.66 23.21
C PHE A 145 -15.86 -15.97 24.01
N GLU A 146 -17.03 -15.99 23.38
CA GLU A 146 -18.29 -16.31 24.08
C GLU A 146 -18.27 -17.71 24.73
N VAL A 147 -17.70 -18.71 24.06
CA VAL A 147 -17.62 -20.07 24.60
C VAL A 147 -16.55 -20.18 25.68
N LEU A 148 -15.39 -19.57 25.47
CA LEU A 148 -14.32 -19.51 26.48
C LEU A 148 -14.80 -18.82 27.76
N GLN A 149 -15.49 -17.69 27.63
CA GLN A 149 -16.05 -16.96 28.78
C GLN A 149 -17.09 -17.81 29.52
N ARG A 150 -17.97 -18.51 28.80
CA ARG A 150 -18.94 -19.44 29.43
C ARG A 150 -18.25 -20.53 30.23
N GLY A 151 -17.14 -21.08 29.73
CA GLY A 151 -16.37 -22.09 30.46
C GLY A 151 -15.72 -21.54 31.73
N GLN A 152 -15.14 -20.34 31.67
CA GLN A 152 -14.58 -19.66 32.86
C GLN A 152 -15.65 -19.35 33.90
N ASP A 153 -16.79 -18.79 33.47
CA ASP A 153 -17.93 -18.52 34.34
C ASP A 153 -18.42 -19.82 34.99
N LEU A 154 -18.49 -20.92 34.22
CA LEU A 154 -18.91 -22.22 34.72
C LEU A 154 -17.96 -22.77 35.80
N ILE A 155 -16.64 -22.66 35.62
CA ILE A 155 -15.65 -23.00 36.67
C ILE A 155 -15.96 -22.21 37.95
N GLN A 156 -16.18 -20.90 37.83
CA GLN A 156 -16.47 -20.04 38.98
C GLN A 156 -17.78 -20.44 39.69
N VAL A 157 -18.81 -20.86 38.95
CA VAL A 157 -20.06 -21.37 39.54
C VAL A 157 -19.80 -22.69 40.28
N PHE A 158 -18.98 -23.59 39.72
CA PHE A 158 -18.56 -24.82 40.42
C PHE A 158 -17.82 -24.51 41.73
N GLU A 159 -16.84 -23.59 41.70
CA GLU A 159 -16.08 -23.17 42.88
C GLU A 159 -16.98 -22.59 43.97
N ASN A 160 -17.88 -21.66 43.60
CA ASN A 160 -18.80 -21.02 44.53
C ASN A 160 -19.84 -21.97 45.12
N SER A 161 -20.18 -23.05 44.40
CA SER A 161 -21.15 -24.05 44.84
C SER A 161 -20.59 -25.06 45.83
N GLY A 162 -19.27 -25.32 45.79
CA GLY A 162 -18.63 -26.41 46.54
C GLY A 162 -19.07 -27.82 46.12
N ILE A 163 -19.74 -27.96 44.97
CA ILE A 163 -20.24 -29.23 44.45
C ILE A 163 -19.15 -29.91 43.62
N GLN A 164 -18.73 -31.11 44.05
CA GLN A 164 -17.85 -31.97 43.27
C GLN A 164 -18.67 -32.88 42.38
N LEU A 165 -18.52 -32.72 41.05
CA LEU A 165 -19.05 -33.65 40.05
C LEU A 165 -17.86 -34.36 39.39
N MET A 166 -17.89 -35.68 39.37
CA MET A 166 -16.94 -36.47 38.58
C MET A 166 -17.38 -36.38 37.12
N ALA A 167 -16.51 -35.92 36.22
CA ALA A 167 -16.72 -35.94 34.79
C ALA A 167 -16.41 -37.34 34.26
N ASP A 168 -17.30 -38.30 34.52
CA ASP A 168 -17.08 -39.66 34.03
C ASP A 168 -17.45 -39.78 32.54
N SER A 169 -16.56 -40.42 31.77
CA SER A 169 -16.68 -40.60 30.32
C SER A 169 -17.60 -41.77 29.92
N GLN A 170 -18.08 -42.54 30.89
CA GLN A 170 -18.97 -43.69 30.69
C GLN A 170 -20.14 -43.59 31.66
N ASP A 171 -21.33 -43.17 31.22
CA ASP A 171 -22.65 -43.47 31.80
C ASP A 171 -22.89 -43.39 33.33
N LEU A 172 -21.91 -42.97 34.14
CA LEU A 172 -21.87 -43.26 35.58
C LEU A 172 -22.32 -42.09 36.44
N ILE A 173 -22.32 -40.84 35.94
CA ILE A 173 -22.99 -39.74 36.67
C ILE A 173 -24.52 -39.97 36.68
N PHE A 174 -25.05 -40.52 35.59
CA PHE A 174 -26.46 -40.92 35.51
C PHE A 174 -26.79 -42.11 36.41
N LEU A 175 -25.80 -42.95 36.75
CA LEU A 175 -26.00 -44.11 37.62
C LEU A 175 -25.70 -43.81 39.09
N GLN A 176 -24.73 -42.98 39.44
CA GLN A 176 -24.27 -42.84 40.84
C GLN A 176 -25.10 -41.84 41.65
N VAL A 177 -25.66 -40.81 41.00
CA VAL A 177 -26.68 -39.94 41.63
C VAL A 177 -27.99 -40.71 41.86
N PHE A 178 -28.26 -41.73 41.04
CA PHE A 178 -29.48 -42.53 41.09
C PHE A 178 -29.36 -43.88 41.81
N GLU A 179 -28.16 -44.45 41.99
CA GLU A 179 -27.93 -45.67 42.78
C GLU A 179 -28.22 -45.45 44.26
N ASN A 180 -27.96 -44.24 44.77
CA ASN A 180 -28.36 -43.86 46.13
C ASN A 180 -29.88 -43.59 46.28
N SER A 181 -30.64 -43.59 45.18
CA SER A 181 -32.09 -43.38 45.15
C SER A 181 -32.89 -44.53 44.50
N GLY A 182 -32.24 -45.66 44.17
CA GLY A 182 -32.90 -46.89 43.72
C GLY A 182 -33.47 -46.90 42.29
N ILE A 183 -33.16 -45.91 41.44
CA ILE A 183 -33.78 -45.76 40.10
C ILE A 183 -32.79 -46.21 38.99
N GLN A 184 -33.18 -47.21 38.19
CA GLN A 184 -32.40 -47.72 37.06
C GLN A 184 -32.87 -47.11 35.73
N LEU A 185 -32.04 -46.29 35.06
CA LEU A 185 -32.33 -45.66 33.76
C LEU A 185 -31.57 -46.33 32.60
N MET A 186 -32.16 -46.35 31.39
CA MET A 186 -31.52 -46.83 30.14
C MET A 186 -31.22 -45.63 29.24
N ALA A 187 -29.97 -45.47 28.80
CA ALA A 187 -29.56 -44.47 27.81
C ALA A 187 -29.92 -44.92 26.37
N ASP A 188 -30.34 -43.99 25.51
CA ASP A 188 -30.70 -44.23 24.11
C ASP A 188 -29.51 -43.95 23.16
N SER A 189 -29.57 -44.51 21.94
CA SER A 189 -28.46 -44.64 20.97
C SER A 189 -27.83 -43.35 20.42
N GLN A 190 -28.36 -42.16 20.73
CA GLN A 190 -27.83 -40.87 20.23
C GLN A 190 -26.67 -40.33 21.09
N ASP A 191 -26.64 -40.65 22.39
CA ASP A 191 -25.54 -40.28 23.28
C ASP A 191 -24.23 -41.03 22.94
N LEU A 192 -24.37 -42.25 22.39
CA LEU A 192 -23.27 -43.04 21.84
C LEU A 192 -22.63 -42.39 20.59
N ILE A 193 -23.40 -41.67 19.77
CA ILE A 193 -22.87 -40.96 18.59
C ILE A 193 -22.09 -39.72 19.05
N PHE A 194 -22.57 -39.03 20.09
CA PHE A 194 -21.86 -37.91 20.71
C PHE A 194 -20.49 -38.32 21.27
N LEU A 195 -20.42 -39.49 21.93
CA LEU A 195 -19.16 -40.12 22.38
C LEU A 195 -18.23 -40.49 21.22
N GLN A 196 -18.76 -40.97 20.11
CA GLN A 196 -17.98 -41.35 18.93
C GLN A 196 -17.39 -40.14 18.20
N VAL A 197 -18.10 -39.00 18.20
CA VAL A 197 -17.58 -37.70 17.73
C VAL A 197 -16.51 -37.16 18.69
N PHE A 198 -16.68 -37.37 20.00
CA PHE A 198 -15.70 -37.01 21.03
C PHE A 198 -14.38 -37.79 20.90
N GLU A 199 -14.44 -39.09 20.61
CA GLU A 199 -13.25 -39.91 20.36
C GLU A 199 -12.57 -39.55 19.02
N ASN A 200 -13.35 -39.17 18.01
CA ASN A 200 -12.83 -38.82 16.69
C ASN A 200 -12.23 -37.41 16.60
N SER A 201 -12.60 -36.48 17.50
CA SER A 201 -12.05 -35.12 17.55
C SER A 201 -10.68 -35.03 18.24
N GLY A 202 -10.13 -36.15 18.71
CA GLY A 202 -8.81 -36.19 19.35
C GLY A 202 -8.79 -35.62 20.77
N ILE A 203 -9.95 -35.24 21.34
CA ILE A 203 -10.09 -34.81 22.73
C ILE A 203 -10.08 -36.06 23.63
N GLN A 204 -8.98 -36.80 23.62
CA GLN A 204 -8.73 -37.92 24.52
C GLN A 204 -8.16 -37.43 25.87
N LEU A 205 -8.54 -36.21 26.27
CA LEU A 205 -8.18 -35.64 27.56
C LEU A 205 -9.17 -36.18 28.60
N MET A 206 -8.73 -37.21 29.31
CA MET A 206 -9.33 -37.73 30.54
C MET A 206 -10.56 -38.61 30.33
N ALA A 207 -10.39 -39.75 29.65
CA ALA A 207 -11.27 -40.92 29.84
C ALA A 207 -10.97 -41.67 31.16
N ASP A 208 -10.34 -40.99 32.12
CA ASP A 208 -10.08 -41.54 33.45
C ASP A 208 -11.29 -41.27 34.34
N SER A 209 -11.84 -42.35 34.91
CA SER A 209 -12.97 -42.39 35.86
C SER A 209 -12.81 -41.55 37.15
N GLN A 210 -11.81 -40.67 37.21
CA GLN A 210 -11.43 -39.88 38.36
C GLN A 210 -11.28 -38.37 38.07
N CYS A 211 -11.68 -37.87 36.90
CA CYS A 211 -11.56 -36.44 36.59
C CYS A 211 -12.72 -35.64 37.19
N GLU A 212 -12.44 -34.55 37.91
CA GLU A 212 -13.46 -33.61 38.37
C GLU A 212 -13.96 -32.72 37.22
N ALA A 213 -15.23 -32.30 37.25
CA ALA A 213 -15.86 -31.45 36.25
C ALA A 213 -15.08 -30.15 35.99
N GLN A 214 -14.51 -29.55 37.04
CA GLN A 214 -13.66 -28.36 36.90
C GLN A 214 -12.38 -28.66 36.11
N SER A 215 -11.70 -29.77 36.39
CA SER A 215 -10.51 -30.20 35.65
C SER A 215 -10.84 -30.47 34.18
N ARG A 216 -12.04 -31.00 33.92
CA ARG A 216 -12.56 -31.24 32.58
C ARG A 216 -12.85 -29.97 31.80
N ILE A 217 -13.52 -28.99 32.44
CA ILE A 217 -13.75 -27.66 31.84
C ILE A 217 -12.43 -26.98 31.56
N GLN A 218 -11.49 -27.03 32.51
CA GLN A 218 -10.15 -26.47 32.37
C GLN A 218 -9.40 -27.07 31.17
N ALA A 219 -9.42 -28.40 31.02
CA ALA A 219 -8.81 -29.07 29.87
C ALA A 219 -9.44 -28.66 28.53
N LEU A 220 -10.76 -28.47 28.48
CA LEU A 220 -11.46 -27.99 27.28
C LEU A 220 -11.12 -26.52 26.96
N LEU A 221 -11.02 -25.66 27.98
CA LEU A 221 -10.59 -24.28 27.82
C LEU A 221 -9.16 -24.20 27.28
N GLU A 222 -8.24 -24.99 27.83
CA GLU A 222 -6.85 -25.09 27.36
C GLU A 222 -6.79 -25.54 25.90
N TYR A 223 -7.56 -26.57 25.54
CA TYR A 223 -7.66 -27.06 24.17
C TYR A 223 -8.22 -25.99 23.21
N LEU A 224 -9.30 -25.31 23.58
CA LEU A 224 -9.88 -24.24 22.75
C LEU A 224 -8.93 -23.06 22.59
N HIS A 225 -8.23 -22.67 23.65
CA HIS A 225 -7.22 -21.61 23.59
C HIS A 225 -6.06 -21.98 22.66
N GLU A 226 -5.57 -23.22 22.67
CA GLU A 226 -4.54 -23.67 21.74
C GLU A 226 -5.01 -23.55 20.28
N ARG A 227 -6.24 -23.98 19.98
CA ARG A 227 -6.83 -23.86 18.64
C ARG A 227 -7.10 -22.42 18.22
N GLU A 228 -7.50 -21.57 19.15
CA GLU A 228 -7.66 -20.12 18.94
C GLU A 228 -6.31 -19.48 18.57
N MET A 229 -5.23 -19.82 19.30
CA MET A 229 -3.88 -19.31 19.01
C MET A 229 -3.38 -19.73 17.63
N ASP A 230 -3.64 -20.98 17.22
CA ASP A 230 -3.29 -21.46 15.88
C ASP A 230 -4.04 -20.69 14.78
N LEU A 231 -5.35 -20.48 14.96
CA LEU A 231 -6.16 -19.69 14.04
C LEU A 231 -5.69 -18.24 13.97
N GLU A 232 -5.35 -17.63 15.12
CA GLU A 232 -4.83 -16.27 15.19
C GLU A 232 -3.49 -16.14 14.43
N ALA A 233 -2.59 -17.12 14.56
CA ALA A 233 -1.34 -17.13 13.80
C ALA A 233 -1.57 -17.22 12.28
N ILE A 234 -2.52 -18.04 11.83
CA ILE A 234 -2.90 -18.16 10.41
C ILE A 234 -3.53 -16.85 9.91
N ALA A 235 -4.45 -16.28 10.70
CA ALA A 235 -5.11 -15.02 10.38
C ALA A 235 -4.10 -13.88 10.27
N GLU A 236 -3.18 -13.77 11.22
CA GLU A 236 -2.14 -12.74 11.25
C GLU A 236 -1.21 -12.83 10.05
N SER A 237 -0.73 -14.04 9.71
CA SER A 237 0.10 -14.24 8.52
C SER A 237 -0.61 -13.81 7.23
N LYS A 238 -1.92 -14.08 7.14
CA LYS A 238 -2.74 -13.65 6.00
C LYS A 238 -2.97 -12.14 6.00
N ARG A 239 -3.19 -11.52 7.16
CA ARG A 239 -3.33 -10.07 7.32
C ARG A 239 -2.08 -9.35 6.83
N GLU A 240 -0.90 -9.77 7.28
CA GLU A 240 0.39 -9.22 6.82
C GLU A 240 0.53 -9.34 5.31
N ARG A 241 0.15 -10.48 4.73
CA ARG A 241 0.21 -10.71 3.29
C ARG A 241 -0.74 -9.77 2.52
N LEU A 242 -1.94 -9.56 3.03
CA LEU A 242 -2.93 -8.63 2.46
C LEU A 242 -2.45 -7.16 2.57
N GLU A 243 -1.84 -6.78 3.68
CA GLU A 243 -1.23 -5.45 3.86
C GLU A 243 -0.10 -5.21 2.86
N GLN A 244 0.79 -6.18 2.67
CA GLN A 244 1.83 -6.11 1.66
C GLN A 244 1.23 -5.98 0.25
N LEU A 245 0.16 -6.71 -0.07
CA LEU A 245 -0.55 -6.52 -1.35
C LEU A 245 -1.09 -5.10 -1.53
N VAL A 246 -1.71 -4.52 -0.51
CA VAL A 246 -2.20 -3.12 -0.54
C VAL A 246 -1.02 -2.16 -0.77
N GLN A 247 0.07 -2.33 -0.03
CA GLN A 247 1.27 -1.51 -0.19
C GLN A 247 1.83 -1.57 -1.63
N LEU A 248 1.90 -2.77 -2.21
CA LEU A 248 2.34 -2.98 -3.59
C LEU A 248 1.44 -2.26 -4.60
N ARG A 249 0.11 -2.33 -4.44
CA ARG A 249 -0.82 -1.63 -5.36
C ARG A 249 -0.70 -0.12 -5.27
N ASN A 250 -0.55 0.41 -4.07
CA ASN A 250 -0.34 1.84 -3.87
C ASN A 250 0.99 2.29 -4.48
N PHE A 251 2.06 1.52 -4.28
CA PHE A 251 3.35 1.77 -4.92
C PHE A 251 3.28 1.74 -6.45
N GLU A 252 2.56 0.76 -7.04
CA GLU A 252 2.36 0.70 -8.50
C GLU A 252 1.60 1.93 -9.05
N VAL A 253 0.60 2.44 -8.33
CA VAL A 253 -0.14 3.65 -8.71
C VAL A 253 0.80 4.85 -8.70
N GLU A 254 1.58 5.03 -7.63
CA GLU A 254 2.56 6.11 -7.51
C GLU A 254 3.63 6.05 -8.60
N ALA A 255 4.19 4.87 -8.86
CA ALA A 255 5.17 4.66 -9.92
C ALA A 255 4.59 4.98 -11.31
N ARG A 256 3.35 4.54 -11.61
CA ARG A 256 2.66 4.89 -12.86
C ARG A 256 2.45 6.39 -13.00
N GLN A 257 2.11 7.07 -11.91
CA GLN A 257 1.92 8.53 -11.93
C GLN A 257 3.23 9.27 -12.25
N VAL A 258 4.35 8.81 -11.68
CA VAL A 258 5.68 9.37 -11.99
C VAL A 258 6.07 9.10 -13.44
N ILE A 259 5.88 7.88 -13.94
CA ILE A 259 6.12 7.55 -15.36
C ILE A 259 5.29 8.45 -16.28
N TYR A 260 4.01 8.67 -15.96
CA TYR A 260 3.15 9.57 -16.73
C TYR A 260 3.73 11.00 -16.81
N TRP A 261 4.19 11.56 -15.69
CA TRP A 261 4.85 12.87 -15.70
C TRP A 261 6.16 12.88 -16.49
N ILE A 262 6.94 11.80 -16.41
CA ILE A 262 8.18 11.64 -17.20
C ILE A 262 7.86 11.65 -18.70
N ASP A 263 6.86 10.89 -19.14
CA ASP A 263 6.48 10.81 -20.55
C ASP A 263 5.84 12.11 -21.05
N HIS A 264 5.10 12.81 -20.19
CA HIS A 264 4.65 14.16 -20.47
C HIS A 264 5.84 15.13 -20.64
N GLY A 265 6.85 15.04 -19.77
CA GLY A 265 8.10 15.81 -19.89
C GLY A 265 8.83 15.56 -21.21
N LYS A 266 8.95 14.29 -21.63
CA LYS A 266 9.52 13.92 -22.94
C LYS A 266 8.72 14.53 -24.09
N SER A 267 7.39 14.44 -24.02
CA SER A 267 6.48 15.00 -25.02
C SER A 267 6.64 16.52 -25.15
N MET A 268 6.76 17.24 -24.02
CA MET A 268 7.04 18.67 -24.00
C MET A 268 8.38 19.02 -24.65
N LEU A 269 9.44 18.24 -24.37
CA LEU A 269 10.75 18.47 -25.00
C LEU A 269 10.68 18.36 -26.52
N ILE A 270 9.93 17.38 -27.03
CA ILE A 270 9.73 17.17 -28.47
C ILE A 270 8.87 18.27 -29.08
N SER A 271 7.71 18.58 -28.48
CA SER A 271 6.76 19.55 -29.03
C SER A 271 7.26 20.99 -28.97
N CYS A 272 8.02 21.34 -27.93
CA CYS A 272 8.58 22.68 -27.73
C CYS A 272 9.99 22.80 -28.32
N PHE A 273 10.44 21.86 -29.15
CA PHE A 273 11.69 22.04 -29.86
C PHE A 273 11.49 23.01 -31.03
N THR A 274 11.98 24.23 -30.84
CA THR A 274 12.14 25.22 -31.91
C THR A 274 13.57 25.73 -31.85
N CYS A 275 14.27 25.74 -32.99
CA CYS A 275 15.58 26.36 -33.02
C CYS A 275 15.43 27.88 -33.12
N PRO A 276 15.99 28.66 -32.19
CA PRO A 276 15.86 30.10 -32.21
C PRO A 276 16.60 30.68 -33.41
N ASN A 277 16.01 31.70 -34.03
CA ASN A 277 16.58 32.43 -35.17
C ASN A 277 17.05 33.86 -34.81
N SER A 278 16.77 34.34 -33.59
CA SER A 278 17.10 35.69 -33.13
C SER A 278 17.35 35.72 -31.62
N LEU A 279 17.92 36.82 -31.11
CA LEU A 279 18.12 36.98 -29.66
C LEU A 279 16.79 36.91 -28.89
N MET A 280 15.74 37.56 -29.42
CA MET A 280 14.41 37.55 -28.81
C MET A 280 13.85 36.13 -28.68
N GLU A 281 13.98 35.30 -29.72
CA GLU A 281 13.56 33.90 -29.67
C GLU A 281 14.43 33.07 -28.71
N ALA A 282 15.75 33.31 -28.66
CA ALA A 282 16.64 32.64 -27.72
C ALA A 282 16.29 32.98 -26.26
N GLU A 283 15.92 34.23 -25.98
CA GLU A 283 15.45 34.65 -24.66
C GLU A 283 14.10 34.02 -24.29
N SER A 284 13.17 33.91 -25.24
CA SER A 284 11.91 33.21 -25.05
C SER A 284 12.15 31.73 -24.75
N LEU A 285 13.00 31.07 -25.54
CA LEU A 285 13.37 29.67 -25.34
C LEU A 285 14.01 29.42 -23.97
N LYS A 286 14.83 30.37 -23.48
CA LYS A 286 15.41 30.31 -22.13
C LYS A 286 14.33 30.36 -21.06
N LYS A 287 13.37 31.29 -21.17
CA LYS A 287 12.25 31.39 -20.22
C LYS A 287 11.37 30.13 -20.22
N GLU A 288 11.08 29.58 -21.39
CA GLU A 288 10.34 28.31 -21.51
C GLU A 288 11.10 27.15 -20.86
N HIS A 289 12.42 27.08 -21.06
CA HIS A 289 13.25 26.06 -20.43
C HIS A 289 13.28 26.22 -18.90
N GLU A 290 13.38 27.44 -18.36
CA GLU A 290 13.30 27.70 -16.92
C GLU A 290 11.96 27.25 -16.32
N GLN A 291 10.85 27.52 -17.01
CA GLN A 291 9.52 27.05 -16.59
C GLN A 291 9.41 25.52 -16.62
N PHE A 292 9.97 24.88 -17.66
CA PHE A 292 10.06 23.43 -17.75
C PHE A 292 10.89 22.84 -16.60
N MET A 293 12.01 23.46 -16.22
CA MET A 293 12.84 23.01 -15.10
C MET A 293 12.08 23.00 -13.78
N HIS A 294 11.16 23.94 -13.55
CA HIS A 294 10.31 23.91 -12.35
C HIS A 294 9.38 22.66 -12.31
N ALA A 295 8.90 22.19 -13.47
CA ALA A 295 8.14 20.95 -13.56
C ALA A 295 9.03 19.70 -13.34
N ILE A 296 10.27 19.73 -13.85
CA ILE A 296 11.29 18.70 -13.61
C ILE A 296 11.62 18.58 -12.12
N GLU A 297 11.83 19.70 -11.42
CA GLU A 297 12.11 19.71 -9.98
C GLU A 297 11.01 19.02 -9.17
N LYS A 298 9.74 19.27 -9.48
CA LYS A 298 8.61 18.59 -8.83
C LYS A 298 8.60 17.10 -9.11
N THR A 299 8.82 16.71 -10.36
CA THR A 299 8.88 15.29 -10.77
C THR A 299 10.05 14.58 -10.10
N ASN A 300 11.19 15.26 -9.90
CA ASN A 300 12.35 14.72 -9.20
C ASN A 300 12.05 14.38 -7.74
N ILE A 301 11.29 15.22 -7.03
CA ILE A 301 10.86 14.94 -5.65
C ILE A 301 10.03 13.66 -5.61
N SER A 302 9.05 13.51 -6.52
CA SER A 302 8.21 12.31 -6.59
C SER A 302 9.00 11.06 -7.00
N MET A 303 9.97 11.18 -7.91
CA MET A 303 10.87 10.09 -8.29
C MET A 303 11.70 9.61 -7.09
N ALA A 304 12.25 10.54 -6.31
CA ALA A 304 13.00 10.21 -5.09
C ALA A 304 12.12 9.51 -4.05
N GLN A 305 10.88 9.97 -3.88
CA GLN A 305 9.90 9.33 -2.97
C GLN A 305 9.58 7.89 -3.39
N VAL A 306 9.32 7.65 -4.68
CA VAL A 306 9.07 6.29 -5.21
C VAL A 306 10.28 5.38 -4.98
N THR A 307 11.49 5.88 -5.23
CA THR A 307 12.73 5.11 -5.03
C THR A 307 12.93 4.76 -3.55
N GLN A 308 12.79 5.74 -2.66
CA GLN A 308 12.91 5.51 -1.21
C GLN A 308 11.84 4.54 -0.69
N ARG A 309 10.61 4.65 -1.19
CA ARG A 309 9.51 3.74 -0.81
C ARG A 309 9.82 2.31 -1.24
N ALA A 310 10.34 2.11 -2.46
CA ALA A 310 10.76 0.80 -2.93
C ALA A 310 11.83 0.18 -2.04
N GLU A 311 12.85 0.96 -1.66
CA GLU A 311 13.91 0.53 -0.75
C GLU A 311 13.35 0.12 0.63
N ASN A 312 12.45 0.93 1.20
CA ASN A 312 11.82 0.63 2.49
C ASN A 312 11.01 -0.67 2.44
N MET A 313 10.24 -0.90 1.36
CA MET A 313 9.47 -2.13 1.19
C MET A 313 10.39 -3.36 1.04
N ILE A 314 11.50 -3.22 0.32
CA ILE A 314 12.49 -4.31 0.16
C ILE A 314 13.19 -4.61 1.50
N GLN A 315 13.57 -3.58 2.26
CA GLN A 315 14.17 -3.74 3.59
C GLN A 315 13.20 -4.37 4.60
N ALA A 316 11.89 -4.12 4.46
CA ALA A 316 10.84 -4.76 5.24
C ALA A 316 10.54 -6.21 4.80
N HIS A 317 11.37 -6.82 3.95
CA HIS A 317 11.23 -8.19 3.44
C HIS A 317 9.89 -8.46 2.75
N HIS A 318 9.38 -7.47 1.99
CA HIS A 318 8.14 -7.60 1.25
C HIS A 318 8.16 -8.82 0.31
N PHE A 319 7.05 -9.59 0.28
CA PHE A 319 7.02 -10.89 -0.40
C PHE A 319 7.37 -10.86 -1.90
N ASN A 320 7.10 -9.73 -2.57
CA ASN A 320 7.40 -9.51 -3.99
C ASN A 320 8.46 -8.43 -4.19
N SER A 321 9.57 -8.54 -3.46
CA SER A 321 10.70 -7.60 -3.54
C SER A 321 11.30 -7.51 -4.95
N ASP A 322 11.26 -8.58 -5.74
CA ASP A 322 11.76 -8.59 -7.13
C ASP A 322 10.95 -7.68 -8.05
N LEU A 323 9.62 -7.74 -7.99
CA LEU A 323 8.76 -6.86 -8.78
C LEU A 323 8.93 -5.39 -8.36
N ILE A 324 9.00 -5.13 -7.05
CA ILE A 324 9.19 -3.77 -6.53
C ILE A 324 10.50 -3.17 -7.07
N ARG A 325 11.58 -3.94 -7.02
CA ARG A 325 12.88 -3.54 -7.58
C ARG A 325 12.79 -3.29 -9.09
N ALA A 326 12.17 -4.19 -9.84
CA ALA A 326 12.01 -4.02 -11.29
C ALA A 326 11.22 -2.75 -11.66
N ILE A 327 10.14 -2.44 -10.92
CA ILE A 327 9.37 -1.21 -11.12
C ILE A 327 10.23 0.02 -10.80
N ALA A 328 10.92 0.03 -9.66
CA ALA A 328 11.78 1.15 -9.26
C ALA A 328 12.89 1.40 -10.29
N GLU A 329 13.59 0.36 -10.72
CA GLU A 329 14.63 0.42 -11.75
C GLU A 329 14.11 0.98 -13.07
N ASN A 330 12.90 0.59 -13.49
CA ASN A 330 12.26 1.13 -14.69
C ASN A 330 11.96 2.64 -14.57
N VAL A 331 11.43 3.08 -13.43
CA VAL A 331 11.19 4.52 -13.15
C VAL A 331 12.50 5.30 -13.17
N THR A 332 13.53 4.80 -12.48
CA THR A 332 14.86 5.42 -12.45
C THR A 332 15.47 5.51 -13.84
N PHE A 333 15.40 4.44 -14.63
CA PHE A 333 15.91 4.44 -16.00
C PHE A 333 15.17 5.45 -16.88
N ALA A 334 13.83 5.47 -16.84
CA ALA A 334 13.03 6.44 -17.60
C ALA A 334 13.35 7.89 -17.20
N TRP A 335 13.57 8.13 -15.91
CA TRP A 335 13.98 9.43 -15.38
C TRP A 335 15.36 9.85 -15.90
N GLN A 336 16.36 8.96 -15.85
CA GLN A 336 17.70 9.23 -16.36
C GLN A 336 17.70 9.61 -17.86
N GLN A 337 16.87 8.94 -18.67
CA GLN A 337 16.71 9.29 -20.08
C GLN A 337 16.12 10.70 -20.25
N LEU A 338 15.07 11.05 -19.51
CA LEU A 338 14.51 12.40 -19.54
C LEU A 338 15.53 13.47 -19.11
N MET A 339 16.31 13.20 -18.07
CA MET A 339 17.33 14.12 -17.57
C MET A 339 18.46 14.33 -18.58
N TYR A 340 18.88 13.26 -19.27
CA TYR A 340 19.83 13.37 -20.38
C TYR A 340 19.31 14.33 -21.46
N HIS A 341 18.07 14.15 -21.92
CA HIS A 341 17.47 15.03 -22.93
C HIS A 341 17.28 16.48 -22.43
N THR A 342 16.93 16.65 -21.16
CA THR A 342 16.79 17.97 -20.53
C THR A 342 18.13 18.72 -20.51
N GLU A 343 19.22 18.03 -20.16
CA GLU A 343 20.58 18.57 -20.17
C GLU A 343 21.04 18.94 -21.58
N GLU A 344 20.68 18.15 -22.58
CA GLU A 344 20.97 18.45 -23.99
C GLU A 344 20.25 19.69 -24.49
N ARG A 345 18.99 19.90 -24.07
CA ARG A 345 18.26 21.14 -24.33
C ARG A 345 18.89 22.32 -23.60
N HIS A 346 19.31 22.16 -22.35
CA HIS A 346 19.96 23.21 -21.57
C HIS A 346 21.21 23.76 -22.28
N LYS A 347 22.09 22.88 -22.77
CA LYS A 347 23.28 23.26 -23.54
C LYS A 347 22.94 24.03 -24.81
N LEU A 348 21.88 23.62 -25.52
CA LEU A 348 21.38 24.35 -26.69
C LEU A 348 20.91 25.77 -26.33
N VAL A 349 20.10 25.89 -25.28
CA VAL A 349 19.58 27.19 -24.79
C VAL A 349 20.71 28.13 -24.42
N MET A 350 21.71 27.64 -23.68
CA MET A 350 22.86 28.46 -23.29
C MET A 350 23.72 28.84 -24.48
N ALA A 351 23.95 27.92 -25.42
CA ALA A 351 24.73 28.20 -26.62
C ALA A 351 24.02 29.21 -27.55
N SER A 352 22.69 29.13 -27.72
CA SER A 352 21.93 30.10 -28.51
C SER A 352 22.00 31.49 -27.89
N MET A 353 21.82 31.59 -26.56
CA MET A 353 21.94 32.85 -25.84
C MET A 353 23.32 33.48 -25.99
N ASN A 354 24.38 32.67 -25.88
CA ASN A 354 25.76 33.15 -26.03
C ASN A 354 26.04 33.61 -27.46
N TRP A 355 25.59 32.88 -28.47
CA TRP A 355 25.72 33.26 -29.88
C TRP A 355 25.04 34.60 -30.16
N TYR A 356 23.72 34.69 -29.94
CA TYR A 356 22.94 35.87 -30.32
C TYR A 356 23.37 37.13 -29.56
N LYS A 357 23.72 37.03 -28.27
CA LYS A 357 24.27 38.18 -27.54
C LYS A 357 25.61 38.63 -28.08
N THR A 358 26.49 37.70 -28.45
CA THR A 358 27.79 38.03 -29.04
C THR A 358 27.62 38.65 -30.42
N ALA A 359 26.70 38.11 -31.23
CA ALA A 359 26.39 38.61 -32.57
C ALA A 359 25.85 40.06 -32.50
N GLU A 360 24.88 40.35 -31.63
CA GLU A 360 24.36 41.71 -31.44
C GLU A 360 25.43 42.70 -30.94
N GLN A 361 26.32 42.27 -30.04
CA GLN A 361 27.43 43.11 -29.58
C GLN A 361 28.41 43.44 -30.72
N VAL A 362 28.80 42.45 -31.52
CA VAL A 362 29.65 42.66 -32.70
C VAL A 362 28.96 43.55 -33.71
N TRP A 363 27.66 43.36 -33.93
CA TRP A 363 26.85 44.18 -34.81
C TRP A 363 26.78 45.64 -34.37
N SER A 364 26.52 45.90 -33.09
CA SER A 364 26.49 47.25 -32.53
C SER A 364 27.84 47.99 -32.68
N VAL A 365 28.95 47.30 -32.44
CA VAL A 365 30.29 47.85 -32.70
C VAL A 365 30.50 48.13 -34.18
N LEU A 366 30.02 47.23 -35.05
CA LEU A 366 30.11 47.41 -36.49
C LEU A 366 29.30 48.61 -37.00
N GLU A 367 28.08 48.82 -36.50
CA GLU A 367 27.25 49.98 -36.82
C GLU A 367 27.90 51.28 -36.35
N SER A 368 28.46 51.29 -35.13
CA SER A 368 29.21 52.44 -34.62
C SER A 368 30.41 52.76 -35.51
N LEU A 369 31.18 51.75 -35.93
CA LEU A 369 32.30 51.93 -36.83
C LEU A 369 31.84 52.43 -38.21
N ASP A 370 30.82 51.81 -38.82
CA ASP A 370 30.26 52.23 -40.12
C ASP A 370 29.79 53.69 -40.08
N ALA A 371 29.14 54.11 -38.99
CA ALA A 371 28.75 55.50 -38.76
C ALA A 371 29.98 56.42 -38.62
N ASP A 372 30.98 56.04 -37.82
CA ASP A 372 32.23 56.78 -37.66
C ASP A 372 32.97 56.96 -38.99
N TYR A 373 33.01 55.93 -39.84
CA TYR A 373 33.67 55.94 -41.14
C TYR A 373 32.92 56.74 -42.22
N LYS A 374 31.60 56.90 -42.08
CA LYS A 374 30.78 57.70 -43.00
C LYS A 374 30.80 59.20 -42.69
N ARG A 375 31.33 59.61 -41.54
CA ARG A 375 31.47 61.04 -41.21
C ARG A 375 32.52 61.69 -42.13
N ASP A 376 32.15 62.81 -42.75
CA ASP A 376 33.05 63.69 -43.53
C ASP A 376 33.96 64.55 -42.60
N GLU A 377 34.46 63.96 -41.51
CA GLU A 377 35.42 64.62 -40.63
C GLU A 377 36.84 64.45 -41.18
N ASP A 378 37.62 65.53 -41.19
CA ASP A 378 39.04 65.45 -41.47
C ASP A 378 39.80 65.04 -40.21
N TRP A 379 40.08 63.73 -40.12
CA TRP A 379 40.84 63.11 -39.04
C TRP A 379 42.28 63.63 -38.93
N CYS A 380 42.79 64.29 -39.98
CA CYS A 380 44.09 64.94 -40.02
C CYS A 380 44.00 66.47 -39.84
N SER A 381 42.81 67.00 -39.57
CA SER A 381 42.61 68.45 -39.44
C SER A 381 43.46 69.00 -38.30
N THR A 382 44.28 69.99 -38.67
CA THR A 382 45.31 70.62 -37.85
C THR A 382 44.82 71.50 -36.71
N GLU A 383 43.50 71.73 -36.57
CA GLU A 383 42.93 72.60 -35.53
C GLU A 383 42.94 71.97 -34.13
N ARG A 384 43.04 70.63 -34.04
CA ARG A 384 42.99 69.89 -32.77
C ARG A 384 44.36 69.51 -32.18
N ALA A 385 45.45 69.80 -32.88
CA ALA A 385 46.82 69.46 -32.46
C ALA A 385 47.70 70.71 -32.34
N ASN A 386 48.37 70.89 -31.19
CA ASN A 386 49.39 71.93 -31.03
C ASN A 386 50.48 71.76 -32.10
N THR A 387 50.87 72.87 -32.72
CA THR A 387 51.64 72.93 -33.98
C THR A 387 53.00 72.23 -33.97
N GLY A 388 53.52 71.84 -32.81
CA GLY A 388 54.80 71.13 -32.63
C GLY A 388 54.74 69.60 -32.51
N ASP A 389 53.58 68.98 -32.25
CA ASP A 389 53.47 67.55 -31.86
C ASP A 389 52.58 66.71 -32.80
N LYS A 390 52.38 67.18 -34.03
CA LYS A 390 51.48 66.55 -35.03
C LYS A 390 51.85 65.09 -35.32
N ALA A 391 53.13 64.76 -35.36
CA ALA A 391 53.61 63.39 -35.57
C ALA A 391 53.21 62.46 -34.42
N ASN A 392 53.34 62.92 -33.18
CA ASN A 392 52.94 62.18 -31.98
C ASN A 392 51.42 62.01 -31.89
N TYR A 393 50.66 63.05 -32.26
CA TYR A 393 49.19 62.98 -32.34
C TYR A 393 48.70 61.96 -33.39
N LEU A 394 49.29 61.96 -34.59
CA LEU A 394 48.97 60.97 -35.62
C LEU A 394 49.35 59.54 -35.19
N LEU A 395 50.50 59.36 -34.52
CA LEU A 395 50.89 58.08 -33.94
C LEU A 395 49.89 57.57 -32.89
N GLN A 396 49.37 58.45 -32.03
CA GLN A 396 48.34 58.10 -31.06
C GLN A 396 47.03 57.66 -31.74
N LEU A 397 46.60 58.36 -32.79
CA LEU A 397 45.41 57.97 -33.57
C LEU A 397 45.59 56.61 -34.27
N ILE A 398 46.79 56.34 -34.82
CA ILE A 398 47.13 55.06 -35.43
C ILE A 398 47.09 53.93 -34.40
N ASN A 399 47.68 54.14 -33.21
CA ASN A 399 47.68 53.15 -32.14
C ASN A 399 46.26 52.86 -31.65
N LYS A 400 45.45 53.90 -31.40
CA LYS A 400 44.04 53.75 -31.01
C LYS A 400 43.23 52.96 -32.04
N HIS A 401 43.41 53.25 -33.33
CA HIS A 401 42.75 52.50 -34.40
C HIS A 401 43.21 51.03 -34.43
N ASN A 402 44.52 50.77 -34.28
CA ASN A 402 45.04 49.40 -34.28
C ASN A 402 44.50 48.59 -33.09
N GLU A 403 44.40 49.18 -31.91
CA GLU A 403 43.80 48.57 -30.73
C GLU A 403 42.31 48.27 -30.96
N GLN A 404 41.55 49.21 -31.52
CA GLN A 404 40.13 49.01 -31.87
C GLN A 404 39.95 47.91 -32.91
N LYS A 405 40.82 47.86 -33.93
CA LYS A 405 40.83 46.80 -34.94
C LYS A 405 41.09 45.44 -34.30
N GLU A 406 42.11 45.34 -33.45
CA GLU A 406 42.46 44.07 -32.80
C GLU A 406 41.34 43.60 -31.86
N ALA A 407 40.75 44.51 -31.09
CA ALA A 407 39.59 44.22 -30.25
C ALA A 407 38.39 43.73 -31.06
N PHE A 408 38.09 44.37 -32.19
CA PHE A 408 37.01 43.97 -33.09
C PHE A 408 37.25 42.58 -33.70
N LEU A 409 38.47 42.31 -34.19
CA LEU A 409 38.82 40.99 -34.74
C LEU A 409 38.76 39.87 -33.67
N LYS A 410 39.13 40.17 -32.42
CA LYS A 410 38.93 39.25 -31.29
C LYS A 410 37.45 38.99 -31.04
N ALA A 411 36.60 40.01 -31.09
CA ALA A 411 35.15 39.87 -30.95
C ALA A 411 34.51 39.05 -32.08
N CYS A 412 34.90 39.26 -33.34
CA CYS A 412 34.45 38.44 -34.47
C CYS A 412 34.92 36.97 -34.34
N THR A 413 36.13 36.74 -33.84
CA THR A 413 36.63 35.38 -33.58
C THR A 413 35.83 34.70 -32.47
N LEU A 414 35.45 35.43 -31.42
CA LEU A 414 34.58 34.92 -30.37
C LEU A 414 33.18 34.59 -30.92
N ALA A 415 32.60 35.47 -31.72
CA ALA A 415 31.30 35.26 -32.37
C ALA A 415 31.29 33.96 -33.20
N ARG A 416 32.29 33.75 -34.06
CA ARG A 416 32.40 32.51 -34.85
C ARG A 416 32.46 31.26 -33.97
N ARG A 417 33.23 31.29 -32.88
CA ARG A 417 33.32 30.16 -31.95
C ARG A 417 31.99 29.89 -31.25
N THR A 418 31.24 30.93 -30.86
CA THR A 418 29.93 30.76 -30.24
C THR A 418 28.88 30.28 -31.24
N ALA A 419 28.94 30.69 -32.52
CA ALA A 419 28.13 30.16 -33.61
C ALA A 419 28.37 28.65 -33.83
N GLU A 420 29.64 28.25 -33.96
CA GLU A 420 30.05 26.85 -34.12
C GLU A 420 29.52 25.99 -32.96
N SER A 421 29.64 26.49 -31.72
CA SER A 421 29.10 25.81 -30.54
C SER A 421 27.57 25.69 -30.59
N PHE A 422 26.87 26.75 -31.00
CA PHE A 422 25.42 26.73 -31.14
C PHE A 422 24.98 25.70 -32.18
N LEU A 423 25.55 25.73 -33.39
CA LEU A 423 25.26 24.77 -34.46
C LEU A 423 25.56 23.32 -34.05
N LYS A 424 26.65 23.09 -33.29
CA LYS A 424 26.96 21.77 -32.72
C LYS A 424 25.81 21.24 -31.85
N TYR A 425 25.26 22.07 -30.95
CA TYR A 425 24.17 21.65 -30.06
C TYR A 425 22.82 21.56 -30.77
N VAL A 426 22.59 22.37 -31.80
CA VAL A 426 21.43 22.22 -32.70
C VAL A 426 21.44 20.83 -33.33
N ASN A 427 22.56 20.45 -33.96
CA ASN A 427 22.71 19.14 -34.60
C ASN A 427 22.60 17.99 -33.61
N ARG A 428 23.20 18.12 -32.42
CA ARG A 428 23.12 17.07 -31.39
C ARG A 428 21.69 16.84 -30.90
N ASN A 429 20.92 17.90 -30.67
CA ASN A 429 19.50 17.77 -30.30
C ASN A 429 18.67 17.23 -31.46
N LEU A 430 18.95 17.63 -32.71
CA LEU A 430 18.27 17.06 -33.88
C LEU A 430 18.50 15.56 -34.01
N HIS A 431 19.72 15.06 -33.82
CA HIS A 431 19.96 13.61 -33.81
C HIS A 431 19.21 12.89 -32.69
N THR A 432 19.06 13.57 -31.55
CA THR A 432 18.39 13.02 -30.37
C THR A 432 16.88 12.86 -30.56
N PHE A 433 16.26 13.68 -31.41
CA PHE A 433 14.80 13.75 -31.59
C PHE A 433 14.35 13.59 -33.07
N GLY A 434 15.27 13.19 -33.95
CA GLY A 434 15.32 13.48 -35.40
C GLY A 434 14.23 12.94 -36.32
N SER A 435 13.15 12.38 -35.79
CA SER A 435 11.98 11.97 -36.57
C SER A 435 10.70 12.70 -36.20
N GLN A 436 10.70 13.49 -35.10
CA GLN A 436 9.48 14.08 -34.54
C GLN A 436 9.46 15.62 -34.54
N ILE A 437 10.54 16.26 -34.99
CA ILE A 437 10.69 17.72 -34.97
C ILE A 437 10.48 18.33 -36.36
N LYS A 438 9.69 19.41 -36.44
CA LYS A 438 9.66 20.29 -37.62
C LYS A 438 10.96 21.11 -37.69
N PHE A 439 11.92 20.63 -38.46
CA PHE A 439 13.22 21.31 -38.61
C PHE A 439 13.14 22.53 -39.54
N ARG A 440 13.38 23.73 -39.00
CA ARG A 440 13.83 24.89 -39.77
C ARG A 440 15.35 25.03 -39.58
N SER A 441 16.11 25.00 -40.68
CA SER A 441 17.57 25.07 -40.64
C SER A 441 18.04 26.47 -40.22
N PRO A 442 18.72 26.61 -39.07
CA PRO A 442 19.37 27.85 -38.68
C PRO A 442 20.63 28.09 -39.49
N GLU A 443 21.17 27.06 -40.16
CA GLU A 443 22.43 27.17 -40.90
C GLU A 443 22.36 28.22 -42.00
N LYS A 444 21.23 28.38 -42.69
CA LYS A 444 21.07 29.44 -43.70
C LYS A 444 21.03 30.83 -43.08
N HIS A 445 20.55 30.96 -41.85
CA HIS A 445 20.48 32.24 -41.15
C HIS A 445 21.82 32.58 -40.50
N VAL A 446 22.47 31.62 -39.82
CA VAL A 446 23.81 31.79 -39.25
C VAL A 446 24.84 32.01 -40.36
N LYS A 447 24.80 31.22 -41.45
CA LYS A 447 25.66 31.46 -42.62
C LYS A 447 25.27 32.73 -43.35
N GLY A 448 23.99 33.13 -43.38
CA GLY A 448 23.56 34.42 -43.91
C GLY A 448 24.05 35.60 -43.06
N GLU A 449 24.01 35.51 -41.74
CA GLU A 449 24.58 36.51 -40.84
C GLU A 449 26.13 36.55 -40.95
N GLU A 450 26.77 35.42 -41.23
CA GLU A 450 28.22 35.34 -41.52
C GLU A 450 28.61 35.81 -42.94
N GLU A 451 27.80 35.52 -43.98
CA GLU A 451 28.05 35.79 -45.40
C GLU A 451 27.46 37.13 -45.89
N GLU A 452 26.23 37.46 -45.47
CA GLU A 452 25.44 38.63 -45.90
C GLU A 452 25.82 39.90 -45.11
N ASN A 453 26.47 39.77 -43.95
CA ASN A 453 27.02 40.90 -43.22
C ASN A 453 28.54 40.94 -43.28
N LYS A 454 29.01 41.80 -44.18
CA LYS A 454 30.00 42.87 -43.96
C LYS A 454 31.30 42.61 -43.19
N ILE A 455 31.61 41.46 -42.60
CA ILE A 455 32.90 41.18 -41.96
C ILE A 455 33.97 41.11 -43.06
N SER A 456 33.70 40.41 -44.17
CA SER A 456 34.54 40.47 -45.38
C SER A 456 34.53 41.87 -46.03
N PHE A 457 33.41 42.60 -45.99
CA PHE A 457 33.31 43.98 -46.51
C PHE A 457 34.13 44.97 -45.68
N VAL A 458 34.18 44.81 -44.37
CA VAL A 458 34.85 45.68 -43.40
C VAL A 458 36.33 45.33 -43.34
N GLU A 459 36.70 44.05 -43.38
CA GLU A 459 38.09 43.63 -43.64
C GLU A 459 38.61 44.18 -44.99
N LYS A 460 37.81 44.11 -46.07
CA LYS A 460 38.18 44.66 -47.39
C LYS A 460 38.17 46.19 -47.46
N ASN A 461 37.26 46.88 -46.76
CA ASN A 461 37.12 48.35 -46.82
C ASN A 461 37.96 49.10 -45.79
N ILE A 462 38.25 48.52 -44.62
CA ILE A 462 39.25 49.05 -43.67
C ILE A 462 40.64 49.10 -44.35
N ILE A 463 40.94 48.13 -45.22
CA ILE A 463 42.19 48.12 -46.01
C ILE A 463 42.13 49.11 -47.18
N LYS A 464 41.02 49.16 -47.95
CA LYS A 464 40.88 50.10 -49.09
C LYS A 464 40.94 51.58 -48.69
N TYR A 465 40.42 51.95 -47.52
CA TYR A 465 40.42 53.36 -47.09
C TYR A 465 41.79 53.84 -46.56
N LYS A 466 42.64 52.92 -46.09
CA LYS A 466 44.03 53.23 -45.69
C LYS A 466 44.89 53.72 -46.86
N ILE A 467 44.59 53.28 -48.08
CA ILE A 467 45.34 53.63 -49.30
C ILE A 467 44.85 54.97 -49.90
N ARG A 468 43.56 55.27 -49.79
CA ARG A 468 42.95 56.42 -50.50
C ARG A 468 43.26 57.79 -49.89
N ARG A 469 43.59 57.87 -48.59
CA ARG A 469 43.87 59.16 -47.91
C ARG A 469 45.30 59.34 -47.37
N CYS A 470 46.07 58.28 -47.13
CA CYS A 470 47.51 58.44 -46.82
C CYS A 470 48.35 58.82 -48.05
N GLY A 471 47.91 58.50 -49.27
CA GLY A 471 48.60 58.92 -50.51
C GLY A 471 48.60 60.43 -50.76
N TYR A 472 47.64 61.16 -50.18
CA TYR A 472 47.56 62.61 -50.31
C TYR A 472 48.55 63.38 -49.42
N ILE A 473 49.16 62.72 -48.42
CA ILE A 473 50.05 63.36 -47.44
C ILE A 473 51.55 63.14 -47.78
N ALA A 474 51.89 62.22 -48.68
CA ALA A 474 53.30 61.86 -48.95
C ALA A 474 53.79 62.10 -50.39
N GLY A 475 52.96 62.63 -51.30
CA GLY A 475 53.40 63.02 -52.66
C GLY A 475 53.99 61.89 -53.51
N LYS A 476 53.55 60.64 -53.31
CA LYS A 476 53.96 59.48 -54.11
C LYS A 476 52.78 58.75 -54.72
N ASP A 477 53.04 58.15 -55.88
CA ASP A 477 52.07 57.47 -56.72
C ASP A 477 51.47 56.23 -56.00
N PRO A 478 50.13 56.08 -55.94
CA PRO A 478 49.44 55.08 -55.12
C PRO A 478 49.77 53.61 -55.45
N GLU A 479 50.14 53.30 -56.70
CA GLU A 479 50.44 51.93 -57.14
C GLU A 479 51.76 51.39 -56.56
N SER A 480 52.72 52.26 -56.25
CA SER A 480 54.04 51.87 -55.73
C SER A 480 54.00 51.34 -54.29
N ILE A 481 53.02 51.79 -53.51
CA ILE A 481 52.82 51.42 -52.09
C ILE A 481 51.96 50.15 -51.98
N PHE A 482 51.12 49.88 -52.98
CA PHE A 482 50.30 48.67 -53.07
C PHE A 482 51.15 47.39 -53.12
N LEU A 483 52.24 47.41 -53.89
CA LEU A 483 53.15 46.27 -54.06
C LEU A 483 53.99 45.96 -52.80
N SER A 484 54.33 46.96 -51.99
CA SER A 484 55.11 46.72 -50.76
C SER A 484 54.31 46.09 -49.62
N PHE A 485 52.98 46.30 -49.59
CA PHE A 485 52.10 45.74 -48.54
C PHE A 485 51.49 44.38 -48.91
N SER A 486 51.36 44.07 -50.20
CA SER A 486 50.86 42.77 -50.68
C SER A 486 51.85 41.62 -50.48
N THR A 487 53.09 41.89 -50.08
CA THR A 487 54.15 40.85 -49.97
C THR A 487 54.37 40.36 -48.52
N THR A 488 53.62 40.89 -47.55
CA THR A 488 53.77 40.57 -46.12
C THR A 488 52.47 40.06 -45.46
N ILE A 489 51.45 39.76 -46.27
CA ILE A 489 50.30 38.90 -45.91
C ILE A 489 50.42 37.66 -46.78
#